data_AF-A0A832JA62-F1
#
_entry.id   AF-A0A832JA62-F1
#
_cell.length_a   1.000
_cell.length_b   1.000
_cell.length_c   1.000
_cell.angle_alpha   90.00
_cell.angle_beta   90.00
_cell.angle_gamma   90.00
#
_symmetry.space_group_name_H-M   'P 1'
#
loop_
_entity.id
_entity.type
_entity.pdbx_description
1 polymer ?
#
loop_
_entity_poly.entity_id
_entity_poly.type
_entity_poly.pdbx_seq_one_letter_code
_entity_poly.pdbx_strand_id
1 'polypeptide(L)' 'GHQREFSLACKGGPPPMSNFVDYAAYLTEIVLLGNLAIRLNQLIEWDAKEMKAKGCPEAEPLVKREYRPGWRI' A
#
# COMPACT_ATOMS: atom_id res chain seq x y z
N GLY A 1 17.36 15.47 -2.97
CA GLY A 1 17.89 14.19 -2.46
C GLY A 1 17.11 13.82 -1.22
N HIS A 2 16.59 12.59 -1.14
CA HIS A 2 15.46 12.26 -0.26
C HIS A 2 15.70 12.59 1.23
N GLN A 3 16.91 12.37 1.76
CA GLN A 3 17.25 12.67 3.16
C GLN A 3 17.19 14.18 3.47
N ARG A 4 17.65 15.00 2.53
CA ARG A 4 17.63 16.48 2.65
C ARG A 4 16.19 17.00 2.63
N GLU A 5 15.37 16.48 1.73
CA GLU A 5 13.94 16.86 1.62
C GLU A 5 13.19 16.50 2.90
N PHE A 6 13.41 15.31 3.45
CA PHE A 6 12.83 14.91 4.74
C PHE A 6 13.25 15.85 5.88
N SER A 7 14.54 16.17 6.01
CA SER A 7 15.02 17.10 7.03
C SER A 7 14.40 18.50 6.93
N LEU A 8 14.18 19.01 5.71
CA LEU A 8 13.53 20.30 5.48
C LEU A 8 12.03 20.26 5.81
N ALA A 9 11.34 19.18 5.45
CA ALA A 9 9.92 18.99 5.78
C ALA A 9 9.70 18.98 7.30
N CYS A 10 10.56 18.30 8.06
CA CYS A 10 10.49 18.30 9.53
C CYS A 10 10.66 19.69 10.17
N LYS A 11 11.27 20.65 9.45
CA LYS A 11 11.46 22.03 9.90
C LYS A 11 10.33 22.97 9.47
N GLY A 12 9.21 22.43 8.96
CA GLY A 12 8.08 23.22 8.46
C GLY A 12 8.21 23.61 6.98
N GLY A 13 9.18 23.04 6.27
CA GLY A 13 9.26 23.14 4.81
C GLY A 13 8.15 22.33 4.11
N PRO A 14 8.14 22.34 2.76
CA PRO A 14 7.18 21.55 1.99
C PRO A 14 7.34 20.05 2.27
N PRO A 15 6.28 19.23 2.04
CA PRO A 15 6.37 17.78 2.15
C PRO A 15 7.50 17.19 1.29
N PRO A 16 8.14 16.09 1.73
CA PRO A 16 9.11 15.39 0.90
C PRO A 16 8.40 14.73 -0.29
N MET A 17 9.12 14.50 -1.40
CA MET A 17 8.53 13.88 -2.59
C MET A 17 7.97 12.48 -2.30
N SER A 18 8.70 11.66 -1.54
CA SER A 18 8.29 10.33 -1.14
C SER A 18 7.37 10.33 0.09
N ASN A 19 6.42 11.27 0.16
CA ASN A 19 5.41 11.30 1.23
C ASN A 19 4.38 10.17 1.04
N PHE A 20 3.57 9.91 2.07
CA PHE A 20 2.57 8.84 2.02
C PHE A 20 1.38 9.14 1.12
N VAL A 21 0.84 10.37 1.17
CA VAL A 21 -0.44 10.73 0.57
C VAL A 21 -0.37 10.77 -0.95
N ASP A 22 0.73 11.28 -1.49
CA ASP A 22 0.85 11.60 -2.91
C ASP A 22 1.69 10.58 -3.68
N TYR A 23 2.50 9.76 -2.99
CA TYR A 23 3.49 8.91 -3.67
C TYR A 23 3.67 7.53 -3.04
N ALA A 24 4.18 7.45 -1.81
CA ALA A 24 4.66 6.21 -1.24
C ALA A 24 3.55 5.17 -1.03
N ALA A 25 2.31 5.59 -0.71
CA ALA A 25 1.19 4.67 -0.59
C ALA A 25 0.87 4.01 -1.94
N TYR A 26 0.71 4.78 -3.01
CA TYR A 26 0.41 4.26 -4.35
C TYR A 26 1.52 3.38 -4.90
N LEU A 27 2.79 3.77 -4.72
CA LEU A 27 3.92 2.94 -5.14
C LEU A 27 3.93 1.60 -4.41
N THR A 28 3.70 1.62 -3.10
CA THR A 28 3.63 0.41 -2.28
C THR A 28 2.48 -0.49 -2.74
N GLU A 29 1.31 0.09 -3.00
CA GLU A 29 0.15 -0.64 -3.50
C GLU A 29 0.45 -1.36 -4.81
N ILE A 30 1.05 -0.67 -5.79
CA ILE A 30 1.41 -1.26 -7.08
C ILE A 30 2.36 -2.46 -6.91
N VAL A 31 3.39 -2.33 -6.07
CA VAL A 31 4.35 -3.41 -5.81
C VAL A 31 3.66 -4.61 -5.14
N LEU A 32 2.77 -4.36 -4.19
CA LEU A 32 2.03 -5.42 -3.50
C LEU A 32 1.04 -6.14 -4.43
N LEU A 33 0.38 -5.42 -5.34
CA LEU A 33 -0.49 -6.02 -6.36
C LEU A 33 0.28 -6.91 -7.31
N GLY A 34 1.52 -6.55 -7.67
CA GLY A 34 2.42 -7.42 -8.43
C GLY A 34 2.69 -8.74 -7.70
N ASN A 35 2.97 -8.68 -6.40
CA ASN A 35 3.17 -9.89 -5.59
C ASN A 35 1.90 -10.74 -5.50
N LEU A 36 0.74 -10.10 -5.38
CA LEU A 36 -0.55 -10.80 -5.33
C LEU A 36 -0.83 -11.56 -6.64
N ALA A 37 -0.60 -10.91 -7.78
CA ALA A 37 -0.74 -11.50 -9.11
C ALA A 37 0.22 -12.69 -9.32
N ILE A 38 1.48 -12.56 -8.90
CA ILE A 38 2.45 -13.66 -8.96
C ILE A 38 2.01 -14.84 -8.07
N ARG A 39 1.58 -14.56 -6.84
CA ARG A 39 1.22 -15.60 -5.87
C ARG A 39 -0.03 -16.39 -6.26
N LEU A 40 -0.98 -15.74 -6.92
CA LEU A 40 -2.23 -16.34 -7.37
C LEU A 40 -2.19 -16.77 -8.84
N ASN A 41 -1.08 -16.51 -9.53
CA ASN A 41 -0.84 -16.79 -10.94
C ASN A 41 -2.00 -16.38 -11.85
N GLN A 42 -2.56 -15.19 -11.63
CA GLN A 42 -3.70 -14.66 -12.36
C GLN A 42 -3.66 -13.13 -12.45
N LEU A 43 -4.41 -12.58 -13.41
CA LEU A 43 -4.63 -11.14 -13.49
C LEU A 43 -5.54 -10.70 -12.33
N ILE A 44 -5.13 -9.67 -11.60
CA ILE A 44 -5.89 -9.11 -10.49
C ILE A 44 -6.54 -7.79 -10.93
N GLU A 45 -7.87 -7.78 -11.00
CA GLU A 45 -8.63 -6.53 -11.07
C GLU A 45 -8.80 -5.96 -9.67
N TRP A 46 -8.28 -4.75 -9.43
CA TRP A 46 -8.18 -4.18 -8.10
C TRP A 46 -9.15 -3.02 -7.87
N ASP A 47 -9.85 -3.04 -6.73
CA ASP A 47 -10.58 -1.89 -6.19
C ASP A 47 -9.80 -1.26 -5.04
N ALA A 48 -9.10 -0.16 -5.34
CA ALA A 48 -8.27 0.55 -4.36
C ALA A 48 -9.08 1.22 -3.24
N LYS A 49 -10.36 1.52 -3.46
CA LYS A 49 -11.20 2.14 -2.42
C LYS A 49 -11.62 1.12 -1.37
N GLU A 50 -12.04 -0.04 -1.84
CA GLU A 50 -12.50 -1.14 -0.98
C GLU A 50 -11.36 -2.05 -0.50
N MET A 51 -10.16 -1.90 -1.08
CA MET A 51 -8.99 -2.75 -0.88
C MET A 51 -9.30 -4.23 -1.17
N LYS A 52 -9.87 -4.50 -2.35
CA LYS A 52 -10.34 -5.84 -2.75
C LYS A 52 -9.98 -6.19 -4.19
N ALA A 53 -9.67 -7.46 -4.41
CA ALA A 53 -9.57 -8.04 -5.74
C ALA A 53 -10.97 -8.45 -6.23
N LYS A 54 -11.42 -7.89 -7.37
CA LYS A 54 -12.74 -8.17 -7.93
C LYS A 54 -12.77 -9.60 -8.48
N GLY A 55 -13.78 -10.37 -8.06
CA GLY A 55 -13.96 -11.75 -8.52
C GLY A 55 -12.89 -12.75 -8.05
N CYS A 56 -11.98 -12.35 -7.15
CA CYS A 56 -10.88 -13.19 -6.67
C CYS A 56 -10.93 -13.34 -5.13
N PRO A 57 -11.84 -14.16 -4.59
CA PRO A 57 -11.97 -14.35 -3.13
C PRO A 57 -10.71 -14.95 -2.48
N GLU A 58 -9.90 -15.67 -3.25
CA GLU A 58 -8.61 -16.25 -2.82
C GLU A 58 -7.58 -15.18 -2.41
N ALA A 59 -7.75 -13.94 -2.87
CA ALA A 59 -6.89 -12.82 -2.52
C ALA A 59 -7.18 -12.20 -1.15
N GLU A 60 -8.43 -12.27 -0.65
CA GLU A 60 -8.83 -11.64 0.61
C GLU A 60 -7.93 -12.02 1.81
N PRO A 61 -7.59 -13.31 2.05
CA PRO A 61 -6.71 -13.69 3.16
C PRO A 61 -5.25 -13.26 2.97
N LEU A 62 -4.86 -12.85 1.75
CA LEU A 62 -3.51 -12.36 1.45
C LEU A 62 -3.40 -10.84 1.61
N VAL A 63 -4.51 -10.13 1.36
CA VAL A 63 -4.61 -8.67 1.47
C VAL A 63 -4.82 -8.26 2.92
N LYS A 64 -5.74 -8.92 3.64
CA LYS A 64 -6.05 -8.59 5.02
C LYS A 64 -5.44 -9.61 5.96
N ARG A 65 -4.68 -9.09 6.92
CA ARG A 65 -4.17 -9.90 8.02
C ARG A 65 -5.17 -9.89 9.17
N GLU A 66 -5.50 -11.08 9.67
CA GLU A 66 -6.16 -11.19 10.96
C GLU A 66 -5.20 -10.75 12.06
N TYR A 67 -5.54 -9.67 12.75
CA TYR A 67 -4.80 -9.21 13.90
C TYR A 67 -5.18 -10.01 15.16
N ARG A 68 -4.24 -10.12 16.09
CA ARG A 68 -4.48 -10.79 17.38
C ARG A 68 -5.53 -10.02 18.20
N PRO A 69 -6.32 -10.70 19.04
CA PRO A 69 -7.23 -10.04 19.97
C PRO A 69 -6.53 -8.93 20.77
N GLY A 70 -7.17 -7.77 20.89
CA GLY A 70 -6.61 -6.57 21.55
C GLY A 70 -5.81 -5.64 20.64
N TRP A 71 -5.48 -6.06 19.42
CA TRP A 71 -4.83 -5.22 18.40
C TRP A 71 -5.83 -4.95 17.27
N ARG A 72 -6.71 -3.96 17.48
CA ARG A 72 -7.58 -3.41 16.43
C ARG A 72 -7.21 -1.94 16.22
N ILE A 73 -7.28 -1.50 14.96
CA ILE A 73 -7.14 -0.09 14.56
C ILE A 73 -8.48 0.59 14.79
#